data_AF-A0A2K3KG94-F1
#
_entry.id   AF-A0A2K3KG94-F1
#
_cell.length_a   1.000
_cell.length_b   1.000
_cell.length_c   1.000
_cell.angle_alpha   90.00
_cell.angle_beta   90.00
_cell.angle_gamma   90.00
#
_symmetry.space_group_name_H-M   'P 1'
#
loop_
_entity.id
_entity.type
_entity.pdbx_description
1 polymer ?
#
loop_
_entity_poly.entity_id
_entity_poly.type
_entity_poly.pdbx_seq_one_letter_code
_entity_poly.pdbx_strand_id
1 'polypeptide(L)'
;MKANNFDVEPYFLNQGWKRYFDMLNGPIYPELLKHFWMKAKIFTKYEAKQEELQAIENNPRLKGKSRKEMGLIEFTVTPRTNYP
;
A
#
# COMPACT_ATOMS: atom_id res chain seq x y z
N MET A 1 -2.18 -25.65 -9.32
CA MET A 1 -1.23 -24.69 -9.95
C MET A 1 0.09 -25.40 -10.18
N LYS A 2 0.58 -25.46 -11.42
CA LYS A 2 1.90 -26.01 -11.76
C LYS A 2 2.74 -24.93 -12.41
N ALA A 3 3.93 -24.67 -11.87
CA ALA A 3 4.92 -23.80 -12.46
C ALA A 3 6.29 -24.50 -12.40
N ASN A 4 7.07 -24.43 -13.48
CA ASN A 4 8.42 -25.01 -13.55
C ASN A 4 8.48 -26.49 -13.07
N ASN A 5 7.51 -27.29 -13.50
CA ASN A 5 7.38 -28.71 -13.15
C ASN A 5 7.16 -29.02 -11.66
N PHE A 6 6.92 -28.02 -10.82
CA PHE A 6 6.61 -28.21 -9.41
C PHE A 6 5.11 -28.03 -9.17
N ASP A 7 4.50 -29.02 -8.52
CA ASP A 7 3.10 -28.99 -8.11
C ASP A 7 3.02 -28.69 -6.61
N VAL A 8 2.72 -27.44 -6.29
CA VAL A 8 2.60 -26.97 -4.89
C VAL A 8 1.22 -27.22 -4.30
N GLU A 9 0.24 -27.51 -5.14
CA GLU A 9 -1.16 -27.59 -4.75
C GLU A 9 -1.42 -28.64 -3.65
N PRO A 10 -0.84 -29.85 -3.71
CA PRO A 10 -1.02 -30.86 -2.66
C PRO A 10 -0.51 -30.39 -1.28
N TYR A 11 0.56 -29.61 -1.22
CA TYR A 11 1.14 -29.14 0.04
C TYR A 11 0.24 -28.14 0.74
N PHE A 12 -0.38 -27.23 -0.01
CA PHE A 12 -1.31 -26.26 0.53
C PHE A 12 -2.64 -26.90 0.95
N LEU A 13 -3.13 -27.86 0.15
CA LEU A 13 -4.34 -28.61 0.48
C LEU A 13 -4.18 -29.43 1.76
N ASN A 14 -3.05 -30.13 1.92
CA ASN A 14 -2.76 -30.94 3.11
C ASN A 14 -2.61 -30.11 4.39
N GLN A 15 -2.18 -28.85 4.26
CA GLN A 15 -2.10 -27.91 5.39
C GLN A 15 -3.45 -27.23 5.70
N GLY A 16 -4.53 -27.56 4.98
CA GLY A 16 -5.86 -27.00 5.22
C GLY A 16 -6.09 -25.61 4.63
N TRP A 17 -5.21 -25.12 3.74
CA TRP A 17 -5.30 -23.76 3.18
C TRP A 17 -6.36 -23.61 2.10
N LYS A 18 -7.01 -24.70 1.69
CA LYS A 18 -8.04 -24.69 0.63
C LYS A 18 -9.09 -23.60 0.85
N ARG A 19 -9.64 -23.52 2.07
CA ARG A 19 -10.68 -22.54 2.43
C ARG A 19 -10.16 -21.09 2.39
N TYR A 20 -8.89 -20.88 2.72
CA TYR A 20 -8.26 -19.56 2.66
C TYR A 20 -8.08 -19.10 1.20
N PHE A 21 -7.65 -20.00 0.31
CA PHE A 21 -7.56 -19.70 -1.12
C PHE A 21 -8.93 -19.52 -1.78
N ASP A 22 -9.93 -20.33 -1.41
CA ASP A 22 -11.31 -20.18 -1.90
C ASP A 22 -11.89 -18.80 -1.48
N MET A 23 -11.57 -18.35 -0.27
CA MET A 23 -11.95 -17.03 0.24
C MET A 23 -11.20 -15.89 -0.47
N LEU A 24 -9.89 -16.03 -0.68
CA LEU A 24 -9.08 -15.08 -1.46
C LEU A 24 -9.54 -15.02 -2.92
N ASN A 25 -9.90 -16.12 -3.57
CA ASN A 25 -10.35 -16.07 -4.97
C ASN A 25 -11.81 -15.64 -5.11
N GLY A 26 -12.53 -15.47 -3.99
CA GLY A 26 -13.90 -14.99 -3.93
C GLY A 26 -14.01 -13.45 -3.90
N PRO A 27 -15.19 -12.91 -3.55
CA PRO A 27 -15.47 -11.46 -3.56
C PRO A 27 -14.62 -10.65 -2.58
N ILE A 28 -13.94 -11.32 -1.64
CA ILE A 28 -13.07 -10.66 -0.65
C ILE A 28 -11.83 -10.05 -1.30
N TYR A 29 -11.28 -10.61 -2.37
CA TYR A 29 -10.07 -10.06 -2.97
C TYR A 29 -10.28 -8.75 -3.73
N PRO A 30 -11.33 -8.58 -4.54
CA PRO A 30 -11.69 -7.27 -5.08
C PRO A 30 -11.94 -6.23 -3.99
N GLU A 31 -12.64 -6.58 -2.91
CA GLU A 31 -12.87 -5.65 -1.79
C GLU A 31 -11.59 -5.33 -1.02
N LEU A 32 -10.72 -6.31 -0.76
CA LEU A 32 -9.44 -6.12 -0.12
C LEU A 32 -8.54 -5.21 -0.96
N LEU A 33 -8.46 -5.44 -2.27
CA LEU A 33 -7.75 -4.57 -3.20
C LEU A 33 -8.35 -3.18 -3.21
N LYS A 34 -9.67 -3.03 -3.31
CA LYS A 34 -10.34 -1.73 -3.27
C LYS A 34 -10.01 -0.96 -1.98
N HIS A 35 -10.14 -1.60 -0.83
CA HIS A 35 -9.81 -0.98 0.45
C HIS A 35 -8.32 -0.66 0.58
N PHE A 36 -7.45 -1.54 0.09
CA PHE A 36 -6.01 -1.30 0.05
C PHE A 36 -5.68 -0.09 -0.83
N TRP A 37 -6.22 -0.03 -2.05
CA TRP A 37 -6.04 1.09 -2.98
C TRP A 37 -6.63 2.40 -2.45
N MET A 38 -7.81 2.36 -1.81
CA MET A 38 -8.40 3.54 -1.17
C MET A 38 -7.54 4.05 0.00
N LYS A 39 -6.86 3.15 0.72
CA LYS A 39 -5.97 3.52 1.83
C LYS A 39 -4.55 3.84 1.39
N ALA A 40 -4.13 3.39 0.20
CA ALA A 40 -2.86 3.71 -0.40
C ALA A 40 -2.86 5.18 -0.84
N LYS A 41 -2.47 6.07 0.08
CA LYS A 41 -2.27 7.48 -0.23
C LYS A 41 -1.03 7.62 -1.13
N ILE A 42 -1.26 7.66 -2.44
CA ILE A 42 -0.25 8.10 -3.40
C ILE A 42 -0.42 9.61 -3.54
N PHE A 43 0.65 10.34 -3.25
CA PHE A 43 0.68 11.79 -3.41
C PHE A 43 1.96 12.19 -4.11
N THR A 44 1.86 13.21 -4.93
CA THR A 44 3.00 13.80 -5.64
C THR A 44 3.87 14.61 -4.69
N LYS A 45 5.11 14.89 -5.12
CA LYS A 45 6.00 15.80 -4.40
C LYS A 45 5.38 17.19 -4.23
N TYR A 46 4.57 17.62 -5.19
CA TYR A 46 3.86 18.90 -5.14
C TYR A 46 2.81 18.89 -4.03
N GLU A 47 1.93 17.88 -4.01
CA GLU A 47 0.90 17.74 -2.98
C GLU A 47 1.50 17.61 -1.57
N ALA A 48 2.57 16.83 -1.41
CA ALA A 48 3.32 16.76 -0.16
C ALA A 48 3.74 18.16 0.33
N LYS A 49 4.34 18.96 -0.55
CA LYS A 49 4.81 20.31 -0.21
C LYS A 49 3.66 21.26 0.12
N GLN A 50 2.53 21.15 -0.57
CA GLN A 50 1.34 21.96 -0.26
C GLN A 50 0.78 21.62 1.12
N GLU A 51 0.71 20.34 1.47
CA GLU A 51 0.26 19.87 2.79
C GLU A 51 1.17 20.38 3.92
N GLU A 52 2.49 20.39 3.71
CA GLU A 52 3.45 21.00 4.65
C GLU A 52 3.20 22.50 4.84
N LEU A 53 3.00 23.24 3.76
CA LEU A 53 2.74 24.68 3.82
C LEU A 53 1.44 24.97 4.56
N GLN A 54 0.38 24.22 4.29
CA GLN A 54 -0.90 24.32 4.98
C GLN A 54 -0.77 23.98 6.48
N ALA A 55 0.02 22.95 6.84
CA ALA A 55 0.27 22.62 8.23
C ALA A 55 1.02 23.74 8.96
N ILE A 56 1.98 24.39 8.32
CA ILE A 56 2.72 25.53 8.87
C ILE A 56 1.82 26.77 8.99
N GLU A 57 0.95 27.02 8.02
CA GLU A 57 -0.02 28.13 8.07
C GLU A 57 -0.99 27.95 9.25
N ASN A 58 -1.52 26.74 9.43
CA ASN A 58 -2.40 26.41 10.55
C ASN A 58 -1.67 26.41 11.91
N ASN A 59 -0.38 26.05 11.93
CA ASN A 59 0.43 26.05 13.14
C ASN A 59 1.87 26.52 12.86
N PRO A 60 2.15 27.83 13.04
CA PRO A 60 3.45 28.42 12.74
C PRO A 60 4.64 27.80 13.50
N ARG A 61 4.40 27.09 14.61
CA ARG A 61 5.44 26.38 15.39
C ARG A 61 5.99 25.16 14.66
N LEU A 62 5.33 24.70 13.61
CA LEU A 62 5.78 23.61 12.77
C LEU A 62 6.86 24.04 11.77
N LYS A 63 7.09 25.35 11.60
CA LYS A 63 8.12 25.87 10.70
C LYS A 63 9.50 25.30 11.04
N GLY A 64 10.15 24.71 10.06
CA GLY A 64 11.48 24.10 10.21
C GLY A 64 11.49 22.66 10.75
N LYS A 65 10.33 22.09 11.09
CA LYS A 65 10.21 20.68 11.44
C LYS A 65 10.15 19.79 10.21
N SER A 66 10.51 18.52 10.38
CA SER A 66 10.31 17.49 9.37
C SER A 66 8.83 17.10 9.24
N ARG A 67 8.43 16.52 8.10
CA ARG A 67 7.07 15.99 7.88
C ARG A 67 6.61 15.07 9.01
N LYS A 68 7.49 14.17 9.44
CA LYS A 68 7.19 13.22 10.52
C LYS A 68 6.90 13.92 11.84
N GLU A 69 7.67 14.95 12.19
CA GLU A 69 7.45 15.76 13.40
C GLU A 69 6.20 16.65 13.30
N MET A 70 5.74 16.95 12.08
CA MET A 70 4.44 17.58 11.83
C MET A 70 3.27 16.60 11.88
N GLY A 71 3.53 15.28 12.01
CA GLY A 71 2.51 14.24 11.94
C GLY A 71 2.06 13.89 10.52
N LEU A 72 2.80 14.35 9.50
CA LEU A 72 2.52 14.09 8.09
C LEU A 72 3.24 12.82 7.62
N ILE A 73 2.64 12.13 6.64
CA ILE A 73 3.24 10.94 6.03
C ILE A 73 4.50 11.34 5.27
N GLU A 74 5.61 10.64 5.49
CA GLU A 74 6.87 10.89 4.79
C GLU A 74 6.71 10.70 3.27
N PHE A 75 7.33 11.59 2.48
CA PHE A 75 7.35 11.44 1.04
C PHE A 75 8.44 10.44 0.64
N THR A 76 8.03 9.23 0.29
CA THR A 76 8.92 8.19 -0.25
C THR A 76 8.68 8.04 -1.75
N VAL A 77 9.74 8.17 -2.55
CA VAL A 77 9.65 7.92 -3.99
C VAL A 77 9.53 6.42 -4.22
N THR A 78 8.38 5.96 -4.71
CA THR A 78 8.26 4.60 -5.24
C THR A 78 9.01 4.53 -6.57
N PRO A 79 9.98 3.61 -6.75
CA PRO A 79 10.60 3.39 -8.05
C PRO A 79 9.50 3.09 -9.08
N ARG A 80 9.48 3.82 -10.21
CA ARG A 80 8.66 3.39 -11.34
C ARG A 80 9.22 2.05 -11.80
N THR A 81 8.50 0.97 -11.51
CA THR A 81 8.73 -0.29 -12.22
C THR A 81 8.31 -0.03 -13.66
N ASN A 82 9.30 0.14 -14.55
CA ASN A 82 9.07 0.05 -15.98
C ASN A 82 8.60 -1.38 -16.24
N TYR A 83 7.29 -1.59 -16.36
CA TYR A 83 6.78 -2.85 -16.89
C TYR A 83 7.03 -2.85 -18.40
N PRO A 84 7.70 -3.88 -18.96
CA PRO A 84 7.87 -4.07 -20.40
C PRO A 84 6.54 -4.36 -21.10
#